data_AF-A0A4Q3RRP7-F1
#
_entry.id   AF-A0A4Q3RRP7-F1
#
_cell.length_a   1.000
_cell.length_b   1.000
_cell.length_c   1.000
_cell.angle_alpha   90.00
_cell.angle_beta   90.00
_cell.angle_gamma   90.00
#
_symmetry.space_group_name_H-M   'P 1'
#
loop_
_entity.id
_entity.type
_entity.pdbx_description
1 polymer ?
#
loop_
_entity_poly.entity_id
_entity_poly.type
_entity_poly.pdbx_seq_one_letter_code
_entity_poly.pdbx_strand_id
1 'polypeptide(L)' 'WQPRTARGLYGGADGLVAGCTEVPLLLAQADVSVPLTDSAEVLARACVAACR' A
#
# COMPACT_ATOMS: atom_id res chain seq x y z
N TRP A 1 -9.55 -14.14 11.84
CA TRP A 1 -9.18 -15.42 11.22
C TRP A 1 -10.22 -15.80 10.16
N GLN A 2 -10.28 -15.03 9.08
CA GLN A 2 -10.98 -15.36 7.84
C GLN A 2 -9.92 -15.35 6.71
N PRO A 3 -10.01 -16.25 5.72
CA PRO A 3 -8.97 -16.40 4.71
C PRO A 3 -8.95 -15.23 3.71
N ARG A 4 -7.82 -14.52 3.71
CA ARG A 4 -7.11 -13.94 2.54
C ARG A 4 -7.84 -12.97 1.60
N THR A 5 -8.82 -12.23 2.08
CA THR A 5 -9.16 -10.95 1.45
C THR A 5 -9.24 -9.91 2.55
N ALA A 6 -8.47 -8.83 2.42
CA ALA A 6 -8.64 -7.64 3.24
C ALA A 6 -10.04 -7.07 2.98
N ARG A 7 -11.07 -7.69 3.55
CA ARG A 7 -12.44 -7.18 3.54
C ARG A 7 -12.53 -6.09 4.59
N GLY A 8 -11.99 -4.94 4.22
CA GLY A 8 -11.84 -3.77 5.06
C GLY A 8 -11.83 -2.48 4.26
N LEU A 9 -12.67 -2.38 3.22
CA LEU A 9 -13.08 -1.09 2.66
C LEU A 9 -14.57 -1.19 2.37
N TYR A 10 -15.39 -0.58 3.24
CA TYR A 10 -16.82 -0.41 3.04
C TYR A 10 -17.16 0.51 1.82
N GLY A 11 -16.29 0.66 0.83
CA GLY A 11 -16.41 1.78 -0.14
C GLY A 11 -15.82 1.60 -1.54
N GLY A 12 -15.46 0.38 -1.98
CA GLY A 12 -15.09 0.17 -3.39
C GLY A 12 -13.92 1.02 -3.89
N ALA A 13 -12.88 1.22 -3.07
CA ALA A 13 -11.73 2.02 -3.49
C ALA A 13 -10.98 1.32 -4.64
N ASP A 14 -10.56 2.10 -5.62
CA ASP A 14 -9.80 1.64 -6.78
C ASP A 14 -8.31 1.39 -6.46
N GLY A 15 -7.86 1.71 -5.25
CA GLY A 15 -6.48 1.54 -4.80
C GLY A 15 -6.32 1.73 -3.28
N LEU A 16 -5.17 1.28 -2.77
CA LEU A 16 -4.77 1.35 -1.38
C LEU A 16 -3.42 2.08 -1.27
N VAL A 17 -3.30 2.98 -0.29
CA VAL A 17 -2.02 3.59 0.08
C VAL A 17 -1.62 3.07 1.45
N ALA A 18 -0.47 2.40 1.52
CA ALA A 18 0.16 2.01 2.77
C ALA A 18 0.82 3.25 3.41
N GLY A 19 0.04 3.93 4.24
CA GLY A 19 0.41 5.23 4.83
C GLY A 19 1.35 5.17 6.03
N CYS A 20 1.56 3.99 6.62
CA CYS A 20 2.55 3.76 7.68
C CYS A 20 3.57 2.73 7.19
N THR A 21 4.81 2.83 7.67
CA THR A 21 5.93 1.95 7.30
C THR A 21 5.73 0.48 7.70
N GLU A 22 4.84 0.22 8.66
CA GLU A 22 4.54 -1.11 9.19
C GLU A 22 3.55 -1.87 8.30
N VAL A 23 2.67 -1.15 7.60
CA VAL A 23 1.68 -1.77 6.70
C VAL A 23 2.35 -2.64 5.62
N PRO A 24 3.37 -2.18 4.87
CA PRO A 24 4.02 -3.02 3.86
C PRO A 24 4.84 -4.19 4.45
N LEU A 25 5.07 -4.23 5.78
CA LEU A 25 5.68 -5.38 6.44
C LEU A 25 4.68 -6.54 6.65
N LEU A 26 3.38 -6.26 6.67
CA LEU A 26 2.31 -7.23 6.97
C LEU A 26 1.33 -7.44 5.81
N LEU A 27 1.29 -6.52 4.85
CA LEU A 27 0.35 -6.54 3.74
C LEU A 27 1.12 -6.41 2.42
N ALA A 28 1.01 -7.43 1.57
CA ALA A 28 1.60 -7.42 0.24
C ALA A 28 0.54 -7.19 -0.84
N GLN A 29 1.00 -6.84 -2.06
CA GLN A 29 0.12 -6.70 -3.23
C GLN A 29 -0.69 -7.97 -3.52
N ALA A 30 -0.16 -9.15 -3.20
CA ALA A 30 -0.86 -10.43 -3.40
C ALA A 30 -2.04 -10.65 -2.44
N ASP A 31 -2.15 -9.86 -1.35
CA ASP A 31 -3.22 -9.97 -0.36
C ASP A 31 -4.43 -9.08 -0.69
N VAL A 32 -4.31 -8.23 -1.71
CA VAL A 32 -5.32 -7.24 -2.11
C VAL A 32 -5.55 -7.26 -3.62
N SER A 33 -6.80 -7.06 -4.04
CA SER A 33 -7.19 -7.11 -5.45
C SER A 33 -7.03 -5.78 -6.19
N VAL A 34 -6.71 -4.71 -5.48
CA VAL A 34 -6.50 -3.37 -6.04
C VAL A 34 -5.04 -2.95 -5.83
N PRO A 35 -4.49 -2.01 -6.62
CA PRO A 35 -3.12 -1.56 -6.47
C PRO A 35 -2.81 -1.07 -5.05
N LEU A 36 -1.69 -1.55 -4.50
CA LEU A 36 -1.15 -1.14 -3.20
C LEU A 36 0.08 -0.27 -3.42
N THR A 37 0.04 0.96 -2.94
CA THR A 37 1.14 1.92 -3.04
C THR A 37 1.82 2.08 -1.68
N ASP A 38 3.12 1.79 -1.61
CA ASP A 38 3.94 2.12 -0.44
C ASP A 38 4.31 3.61 -0.45
N SER A 39 3.77 4.37 0.51
CA SER A 39 3.96 5.81 0.59
C SER A 39 5.42 6.20 0.89
N ALA A 40 6.14 5.39 1.68
CA ALA A 40 7.52 5.67 2.05
C ALA A 40 8.44 5.49 0.84
N GLU A 41 8.25 4.42 0.07
CA GLU A 41 9.03 4.15 -1.14
C GLU A 41 8.78 5.22 -2.23
N VAL A 42 7.53 5.64 -2.42
CA VAL A 42 7.20 6.72 -3.36
C VAL A 42 7.87 8.03 -2.95
N LEU A 43 7.80 8.41 -1.67
CA LEU A 43 8.44 9.61 -1.17
C LEU A 43 9.97 9.54 -1.34
N ALA A 44 10.59 8.41 -0.99
CA ALA A 44 12.04 8.22 -1.13
C ALA A 44 12.50 8.39 -2.58
N ARG A 45 11.79 7.79 -3.55
CA ARG A 45 12.09 7.94 -4.99
C ARG A 45 11.95 9.38 -5.45
N ALA A 46 10.89 10.07 -5.02
CA ALA A 46 10.67 11.47 -5.36
C ALA A 46 11.80 12.36 -4.79
N CYS A 47 12.22 12.13 -3.55
CA CYS A 47 13.34 12.85 -2.93
C CYS A 47 14.64 12.64 -3.69
N VAL A 48 14.98 11.39 -4.07
CA VAL A 48 16.18 11.12 -4.86
C VAL A 48 16.12 11.80 -6.23
N ALA A 49 14.95 11.81 -6.88
CA ALA A 49 14.78 12.47 -8.17
C ALA A 49 14.92 14.00 -8.07
N ALA A 50 14.39 14.61 -7.01
CA ALA A 50 14.45 16.06 -6.80
C ALA A 50 15.84 16.58 -6.42
N CYS A 51 16.69 15.72 -5.84
CA CYS A 51 18.04 16.05 -5.41
C CYS A 51 19.14 15.65 -6.42
N ARG A 52 18.77 15.14 -7.59
CA ARG A 52 19.70 14.91 -8.72
C ARG A 52 19.84 16.16 -9.56
#